data_AF-A0A437NF99-F1
#
_entry.id   AF-A0A437NF99-F1
#
_cell.length_a   1.000
_cell.length_b   1.000
_cell.length_c   1.000
_cell.angle_alpha   90.00
_cell.angle_beta   90.00
_cell.angle_gamma   90.00
#
_symmetry.space_group_name_H-M   'P 1'
#
loop_
_entity.id
_entity.type
_entity.pdbx_description
1 polymer ?
#
loop_
_entity_poly.entity_id
_entity_poly.type
_entity_poly.pdbx_seq_one_letter_code
_entity_poly.pdbx_strand_id
1 'polypeptide(L)'
;IGGQVTNTGTISVPMGRVGLGAGERATLDLSGDGFLQVAVPTQAKGRGALVKHSGTISADGGSVTLTAAAARDMARQAVNLSGVVEARSVSGRS
;
A
#
# COMPACT_ATOMS: atom_id res chain seq x y z
N ILE A 1 5.14 5.57 4.25
CA ILE A 1 5.98 4.36 4.36
C ILE A 1 6.53 4.30 5.79
N GLY A 2 6.54 3.13 6.42
CA GLY A 2 7.09 2.98 7.78
C GLY A 2 6.98 1.55 8.32
N GLY A 3 7.29 1.31 9.60
CA GLY A 3 7.15 -0.01 10.21
C GLY A 3 5.70 -0.50 10.31
N GLN A 4 4.76 0.43 10.50
CA GLN A 4 3.32 0.23 10.37
C GLN A 4 2.72 1.48 9.71
N VAL A 5 1.73 1.29 8.83
CA VAL A 5 1.05 2.36 8.10
C VAL A 5 -0.45 2.24 8.35
N THR A 6 -1.09 3.34 8.73
CA THR A 6 -2.54 3.42 8.88
C THR A 6 -3.08 4.60 8.09
N ASN A 7 -4.12 4.37 7.27
CA ASN A 7 -4.93 5.41 6.66
C ASN A 7 -6.38 5.29 7.12
N THR A 8 -6.85 6.30 7.85
CA THR A 8 -8.27 6.43 8.26
C THR A 8 -8.97 7.61 7.59
N GLY A 9 -8.23 8.42 6.82
CA GLY A 9 -8.72 9.62 6.16
C GLY A 9 -8.86 9.44 4.65
N THR A 10 -8.84 10.56 3.94
CA THR A 10 -8.99 10.59 2.48
C THR A 10 -7.66 10.92 1.80
N ILE A 11 -7.25 10.08 0.86
CA ILE A 11 -6.16 10.34 -0.10
C ILE A 11 -6.81 10.46 -1.48
N SER A 12 -6.66 11.61 -2.14
CA SER A 12 -7.17 11.86 -3.49
C SER A 12 -6.05 12.41 -4.37
N VAL A 13 -5.68 11.66 -5.40
CA VAL A 13 -4.64 12.02 -6.36
C VAL A 13 -5.04 11.63 -7.78
N PRO A 14 -5.90 12.43 -8.45
CA PRO A 14 -6.31 12.19 -9.83
C PRO A 14 -5.09 12.07 -10.74
N MET A 15 -5.12 11.07 -11.64
CA MET A 15 -4.02 10.71 -12.55
C MET A 15 -2.69 10.38 -11.86
N GLY A 16 -2.70 10.21 -10.53
CA GLY A 16 -1.51 10.04 -9.69
C GLY A 16 -1.28 8.59 -9.25
N ARG A 17 -0.25 8.40 -8.43
CA ARG A 17 0.08 7.10 -7.83
C ARG A 17 0.02 7.18 -6.31
N VAL A 18 -0.62 6.22 -5.66
CA VAL A 18 -0.64 6.07 -4.20
C VAL A 18 0.12 4.81 -3.81
N GLY A 19 1.06 4.94 -2.87
CA GLY A 19 1.82 3.82 -2.32
C GLY A 19 1.72 3.74 -0.80
N LEU A 20 1.11 2.68 -0.26
CA LEU A 20 1.12 2.38 1.18
C LEU A 20 2.03 1.18 1.45
N GLY A 21 3.19 1.45 2.07
CA GLY A 21 4.24 0.46 2.29
C GLY A 21 4.60 0.29 3.76
N ALA A 22 4.51 -0.94 4.28
CA ALA A 22 4.99 -1.28 5.62
C ALA A 22 6.11 -2.32 5.63
N GLY A 23 7.20 -2.04 6.35
CA GLY A 23 8.38 -2.91 6.46
C GLY A 23 9.54 -2.22 7.18
N GLU A 24 10.60 -2.96 7.50
CA GLU A 24 11.81 -2.39 8.13
C GLU A 24 12.61 -1.54 7.14
N ARG A 25 12.63 -1.98 5.88
CA ARG A 25 13.19 -1.21 4.77
C ARG A 25 12.13 -1.02 3.70
N ALA A 26 12.24 0.09 3.01
CA ALA A 26 11.39 0.41 1.89
C ALA A 26 12.18 1.15 0.82
N THR A 27 11.85 0.86 -0.42
CA THR A 27 12.43 1.50 -1.60
C THR A 27 11.28 2.04 -2.43
N LEU A 28 11.38 3.31 -2.79
CA LEU A 28 10.47 4.01 -3.68
C LEU A 28 11.16 4.17 -5.03
N ASP A 29 10.55 3.60 -6.06
CA ASP A 29 11.03 3.73 -7.44
C ASP A 29 10.06 4.61 -8.22
N LEU A 30 10.52 5.78 -8.67
CA LEU A 30 9.67 6.73 -9.37
C LEU A 30 9.71 6.57 -10.88
N SER A 31 10.76 5.93 -11.39
CA SER A 31 11.10 5.87 -12.82
C SER A 31 11.26 4.44 -13.36
N GLY A 32 11.48 3.46 -12.49
CA GLY A 32 11.32 2.03 -12.76
C GLY A 32 10.02 1.51 -12.17
N ASP A 33 9.44 0.48 -12.77
CA ASP A 33 8.11 -0.06 -12.49
C ASP A 33 8.04 -0.91 -11.21
N GLY A 34 9.12 -0.95 -10.44
CA GLY A 34 9.15 -1.40 -9.04
C GLY A 34 8.68 -0.32 -8.05
N PHE A 35 7.58 0.39 -8.37
CA PHE A 35 7.12 1.63 -7.73
C PHE A 35 7.27 1.66 -6.21
N LEU A 36 6.88 0.60 -5.51
CA LEU A 36 7.02 0.49 -4.07
C LEU A 36 7.41 -0.93 -3.66
N GLN A 37 8.55 -1.04 -2.99
CA GLN A 37 9.08 -2.29 -2.46
C GLN A 37 9.33 -2.15 -0.97
N VAL A 38 9.02 -3.20 -0.20
CA VAL A 38 9.24 -3.26 1.24
C VAL A 38 9.87 -4.60 1.60
N ALA A 39 10.78 -4.61 2.58
CA ALA A 39 11.49 -5.81 3.01
C ALA A 39 11.11 -6.23 4.43
N VAL A 40 11.13 -7.56 4.65
CA VAL A 40 10.63 -8.19 5.87
C VAL A 40 11.44 -7.73 7.07
N PRO A 41 10.80 -7.37 8.19
CA PRO A 41 11.51 -7.03 9.40
C PRO A 41 12.28 -8.23 9.94
N THR A 42 13.54 -8.01 10.27
CA THR A 42 14.41 -9.03 10.88
C THR A 42 13.96 -9.40 12.30
N GLN A 43 13.16 -8.53 12.95
CA GLN A 43 12.65 -8.73 14.31
C GLN A 43 11.18 -8.30 14.52
N ALA A 44 10.28 -8.53 13.56
CA ALA A 44 8.85 -8.25 13.78
C ALA A 44 8.24 -9.19 14.82
N LYS A 45 8.29 -8.80 16.10
CA LYS A 45 7.58 -9.44 17.22
C LYS A 45 6.12 -8.96 17.35
N GLY A 46 5.58 -8.27 16.34
CA GLY A 46 4.25 -7.66 16.41
C GLY A 46 3.14 -8.65 16.11
N ARG A 47 2.03 -8.58 16.86
CA ARG A 47 0.75 -9.20 16.48
C ARG A 47 -0.12 -8.10 15.88
N GLY A 48 -0.41 -8.14 14.58
CA GLY A 48 -1.34 -7.21 13.94
C GLY A 48 -0.97 -6.81 12.50
N ALA A 49 -1.91 -6.14 11.82
CA ALA A 49 -1.72 -5.67 10.46
C ALA A 49 -0.70 -4.53 10.37
N LEU A 50 0.21 -4.65 9.40
CA LEU A 50 1.28 -3.69 9.14
C LEU A 50 0.80 -2.54 8.25
N VAL A 51 -0.16 -2.80 7.37
CA VAL A 51 -0.91 -1.76 6.65
C VAL A 51 -2.37 -1.87 7.04
N LYS A 52 -2.96 -0.76 7.51
CA LYS A 52 -4.40 -0.65 7.81
C LYS A 52 -5.01 0.47 7.00
N HIS A 53 -6.07 0.19 6.26
CA HIS A 53 -6.81 1.20 5.51
C HIS A 53 -8.29 1.08 5.82
N SER A 54 -8.85 2.12 6.44
CA SER A 54 -10.27 2.22 6.77
C SER A 54 -10.93 3.50 6.25
N GLY A 55 -10.17 4.37 5.59
CA GLY A 55 -10.67 5.61 4.98
C GLY A 55 -10.97 5.45 3.49
N THR A 56 -10.63 6.48 2.71
CA THR A 56 -10.82 6.49 1.25
C THR A 56 -9.49 6.76 0.54
N ILE A 57 -9.19 5.98 -0.50
CA ILE A 57 -8.12 6.27 -1.45
C ILE A 57 -8.75 6.35 -2.84
N SER A 58 -8.57 7.48 -3.53
CA SER A 58 -8.98 7.67 -4.92
C SER A 58 -7.78 8.12 -5.74
N ALA A 59 -7.52 7.39 -6.82
CA ALA A 59 -6.50 7.69 -7.82
C ALA A 59 -7.07 7.42 -9.22
N ASP A 60 -8.20 8.03 -9.54
CA ASP A 60 -8.85 7.88 -10.85
C ASP A 60 -7.90 8.30 -11.98
N GLY A 61 -7.80 7.46 -13.01
CA GLY A 61 -6.81 7.57 -14.09
C GLY A 61 -5.39 7.22 -13.67
N GLY A 62 -5.18 6.74 -12.45
CA GLY A 62 -3.89 6.45 -11.84
C GLY A 62 -3.81 5.04 -11.26
N SER A 63 -3.03 4.86 -10.19
CA SER A 63 -2.86 3.55 -9.54
C SER A 63 -2.68 3.63 -8.03
N VAL A 64 -3.06 2.54 -7.35
CA VAL A 64 -2.87 2.36 -5.90
C VAL A 64 -2.13 1.06 -5.64
N THR A 65 -1.03 1.13 -4.89
CA THR A 65 -0.23 -0.02 -4.45
C THR A 65 -0.21 -0.08 -2.92
N LEU A 66 -0.60 -1.22 -2.35
CA LEU A 66 -0.46 -1.50 -0.92
C LEU A 66 0.44 -2.71 -0.74
N THR A 67 1.56 -2.53 -0.03
CA THR A 67 2.55 -3.57 0.18
C THR A 67 2.95 -3.64 1.65
N ALA A 68 2.99 -4.84 2.21
CA ALA A 68 3.47 -5.07 3.56
C ALA A 68 4.44 -6.24 3.56
N ALA A 69 5.62 -6.04 4.14
CA ALA A 69 6.57 -7.11 4.32
C ALA A 69 6.37 -7.75 5.69
N ALA A 70 5.99 -9.02 5.70
CA ALA A 70 5.70 -9.78 6.92
C ALA A 70 6.34 -11.16 6.87
N ALA A 71 6.57 -11.75 8.05
CA ALA A 71 6.93 -13.16 8.16
C ALA A 71 5.81 -14.05 7.59
N ARG A 72 6.16 -15.28 7.16
CA ARG A 72 5.22 -16.22 6.52
C ARG A 72 3.95 -16.43 7.34
N ASP A 73 4.09 -16.57 8.65
CA ASP A 73 2.97 -16.84 9.56
C ASP A 73 2.02 -15.64 9.73
N MET A 74 2.49 -14.43 9.38
CA MET A 74 1.76 -13.17 9.51
C MET A 74 1.29 -12.60 8.16
N ALA A 75 1.72 -13.17 7.04
CA ALA A 75 1.46 -12.63 5.70
C ALA A 75 -0.04 -12.42 5.44
N ARG A 76 -0.90 -13.34 5.93
CA ARG A 76 -2.36 -13.24 5.78
C ARG A 76 -2.99 -12.05 6.50
N GLN A 77 -2.35 -11.52 7.54
CA GLN A 77 -2.86 -10.41 8.34
C GLN A 77 -2.10 -9.11 8.10
N ALA A 78 -1.06 -9.13 7.24
CA ALA A 78 -0.15 -8.00 7.07
C ALA A 78 -0.84 -6.74 6.51
N VAL A 79 -1.91 -6.92 5.73
CA VAL A 79 -2.71 -5.84 5.16
C VAL A 79 -4.16 -6.03 5.59
N ASN A 80 -4.77 -4.98 6.14
CA ASN A 80 -6.18 -4.92 6.48
C ASN A 80 -6.84 -3.75 5.74
N LEU A 81 -7.83 -4.07 4.91
CA LEU A 81 -8.58 -3.13 4.07
C LEU A 81 -10.07 -3.19 4.47
N SER A 82 -10.55 -2.20 5.22
CA SER A 82 -11.96 -2.05 5.57
C SER A 82 -12.62 -0.80 4.98
N GLY A 83 -11.82 0.07 4.35
CA GLY A 83 -12.27 1.29 3.67
C GLY A 83 -12.39 1.13 2.15
N VAL A 84 -12.44 2.25 1.43
CA VAL A 84 -12.61 2.31 -0.02
C VAL A 84 -11.28 2.57 -0.71
N VAL A 85 -10.97 1.82 -1.77
CA VAL A 85 -9.81 2.05 -2.65
C VAL A 85 -10.30 2.05 -4.10
N GLU A 86 -10.11 3.16 -4.80
CA GLU A 86 -10.53 3.34 -6.19
C GLU A 86 -9.38 3.86 -7.05
N ALA A 87 -9.16 3.20 -8.18
CA ALA A 87 -8.18 3.59 -9.19
C ALA A 87 -8.78 3.29 -10.58
N ARG A 88 -9.83 4.01 -10.95
CA ARG A 88 -10.58 3.72 -12.19
C ARG A 88 -9.83 4.28 -13.38
N SER A 89 -9.47 3.45 -14.36
CA SER A 89 -8.90 3.91 -15.62
C SER A 89 -9.88 3.69 -16.77
N VAL A 90 -9.99 4.70 -17.65
CA VAL A 90 -10.70 4.53 -18.93
C VAL A 90 -9.72 3.94 -19.94
N SER A 91 -9.75 2.62 -20.12
CA SER A 91 -9.02 1.99 -21.23
C SER A 91 -9.90 2.02 -22.48
N GLY A 92 -9.64 2.99 -23.37
CA GLY A 92 -10.14 2.93 -24.73
C GLY A 92 -9.38 1.85 -25.48
N ARG A 93 -9.99 0.68 -25.68
CA ARG A 93 -9.46 -0.32 -26.61
C ARG A 93 -10.17 -0.12 -27.95
N SER A 94 -9.56 0.65 -28.84
CA SER A 94 -9.92 0.73 -30.27
C SER A 94 -9.06 -0.23 -31.07
#